data_AF-A0A0G4MG99-F1
#
_entry.id   AF-A0A0G4MG99-F1
#
_cell.length_a   1.000
_cell.length_b   1.000
_cell.length_c   1.000
_cell.angle_alpha   90.00
_cell.angle_beta   90.00
_cell.angle_gamma   90.00
#
_symmetry.space_group_name_H-M   'P 1'
#
loop_
_entity.id
_entity.type
_entity.pdbx_description
1 polymer ?
#
loop_
_entity_poly.entity_id
_entity_poly.type
_entity_poly.pdbx_seq_one_letter_code
_entity_poly.pdbx_strand_id
1 'polypeptide(L)'
;DEDDVLIIDGLTKRFRLPGWRIAWILGPKEYIKAIGSCGSYLDGGANHPFQEAAIPMLEPELVKREMIHLQTHFRDKRDYVVKRLREMGFIIKYVPDST
;
A
#
# COMPACT_ATOMS: atom_id res chain seq x y z
N ASP A 1 10.70 20.15 -6.39
CA ASP A 1 10.03 20.14 -7.69
C ASP A 1 10.92 19.72 -8.86
N GLU A 2 12.15 19.23 -8.63
CA GLU A 2 13.05 18.76 -9.71
C GLU A 2 13.23 17.23 -9.75
N ASP A 3 12.79 16.50 -8.72
CA ASP A 3 12.93 15.04 -8.68
C ASP A 3 11.80 14.35 -9.46
N ASP A 4 12.18 13.54 -10.45
CA ASP A 4 11.30 12.68 -11.25
C ASP A 4 10.80 11.45 -10.44
N VAL A 5 10.28 11.68 -9.24
CA VAL A 5 9.82 10.62 -8.34
C VAL A 5 8.30 10.59 -8.29
N LEU A 6 7.75 9.41 -8.56
CA LEU A 6 6.33 9.09 -8.37
C LEU A 6 6.17 8.14 -7.18
N ILE A 7 5.39 8.56 -6.21
CA ILE A 7 4.99 7.74 -5.06
C ILE A 7 3.59 7.19 -5.34
N ILE A 8 3.48 5.86 -5.38
CA ILE A 8 2.21 5.16 -5.58
C ILE A 8 1.82 4.52 -4.25
N ASP A 9 0.63 4.83 -3.77
CA ASP A 9 0.15 4.34 -2.48
C ASP A 9 -1.36 4.10 -2.50
N GLY A 10 -1.90 3.48 -1.46
CA GLY A 10 -3.33 3.21 -1.38
C GLY A 10 -3.77 2.31 -0.23
N LEU A 11 -5.08 2.11 -0.14
CA LEU A 11 -5.69 1.35 0.97
C LEU A 11 -5.57 -0.18 0.83
N THR A 12 -5.13 -0.65 -0.34
CA THR A 12 -5.14 -2.08 -0.71
C THR A 12 -4.41 -2.96 0.31
N LYS A 13 -3.21 -2.56 0.75
CA LYS A 13 -2.36 -3.38 1.64
C LYS A 13 -2.39 -2.86 3.08
N ARG A 14 -2.20 -1.55 3.26
CA ARG A 14 -2.13 -0.91 4.59
C ARG A 14 -3.41 -1.07 5.40
N PHE A 15 -4.56 -0.92 4.76
CA PHE A 15 -5.86 -1.07 5.43
C PHE A 15 -6.57 -2.38 5.10
N ARG A 16 -5.94 -3.27 4.31
CA ARG A 16 -6.52 -4.56 3.91
C ARG A 16 -7.83 -4.42 3.15
N LEU A 17 -7.97 -3.37 2.35
CA LEU A 17 -9.16 -3.08 1.54
C LEU A 17 -8.91 -3.23 0.03
N PRO A 18 -8.44 -4.40 -0.47
CA PRO A 18 -8.16 -4.57 -1.90
C PRO A 18 -9.40 -4.40 -2.78
N GLY A 19 -10.59 -4.70 -2.26
CA GLY A 19 -11.86 -4.57 -2.97
C GLY A 19 -12.37 -3.13 -3.10
N TRP A 20 -11.81 -2.18 -2.33
CA TRP A 20 -12.24 -0.78 -2.38
C TRP A 20 -11.68 -0.03 -3.57
N ARG A 21 -10.58 -0.52 -4.17
CA ARG A 21 -9.96 0.07 -5.37
C ARG A 21 -9.57 1.54 -5.20
N ILE A 22 -9.22 1.95 -3.97
CA ILE A 22 -8.72 3.30 -3.66
C ILE A 22 -7.19 3.29 -3.60
N ALA A 23 -6.57 4.05 -4.49
CA ALA A 23 -5.14 4.31 -4.56
C ALA A 23 -4.90 5.72 -5.13
N TRP A 24 -3.70 6.25 -4.91
CA TRP A 24 -3.30 7.58 -5.37
C TRP A 24 -1.83 7.60 -5.78
N ILE A 25 -1.48 8.64 -6.53
CA ILE A 25 -0.13 8.90 -7.01
C ILE A 25 0.24 10.32 -6.58
N LEU A 26 1.40 10.46 -5.96
CA LEU A 26 2.00 11.75 -5.60
C LEU A 26 3.28 11.94 -6.42
N GLY A 27 3.49 13.12 -6.99
CA GLY A 27 4.67 13.42 -7.79
C GLY A 27 4.58 14.77 -8.51
N PRO A 28 5.55 15.09 -9.38
CA PRO A 28 5.58 16.36 -10.11
C PRO A 28 4.30 16.61 -10.92
N LYS A 29 3.87 17.87 -10.94
CA LYS A 29 2.57 18.30 -11.49
C LYS A 29 2.39 17.90 -12.96
N GLU A 30 3.46 17.96 -13.76
CA GLU A 30 3.42 17.61 -15.17
C GLU A 30 3.06 16.12 -15.38
N TYR A 31 3.68 15.23 -14.60
CA TYR A 31 3.36 13.79 -14.62
C TYR A 31 1.94 13.52 -14.14
N ILE A 32 1.52 14.12 -13.02
CA ILE A 32 0.17 13.90 -12.49
C ILE A 32 -0.90 14.39 -13.48
N LYS A 33 -0.65 15.49 -14.19
CA LYS A 33 -1.56 15.98 -15.23
C LYS A 33 -1.68 14.99 -16.40
N ALA A 34 -0.55 14.46 -16.88
CA ALA A 34 -0.55 13.46 -17.95
C ALA A 34 -1.26 12.16 -17.52
N ILE A 35 -0.95 11.65 -16.32
CA ILE A 35 -1.57 10.44 -15.76
C ILE A 35 -3.07 10.64 -15.55
N GLY A 36 -3.49 11.79 -15.00
CA GLY A 36 -4.90 12.12 -14.81
C GLY A 36 -5.66 12.13 -16.13
N SER A 37 -5.08 12.68 -17.20
CA SER A 37 -5.69 12.64 -18.53
C SER A 37 -5.88 11.22 -19.05
N CYS A 38 -4.90 10.33 -18.85
CA CYS A 38 -5.02 8.92 -19.24
C CYS A 38 -6.08 8.19 -18.40
N GLY A 39 -6.10 8.43 -17.08
CA GLY A 39 -7.07 7.82 -16.17
C GLY A 39 -8.51 8.19 -16.53
N SER A 40 -8.78 9.49 -16.74
CA SER A 40 -10.12 9.95 -17.16
C SER A 40 -10.62 9.29 -18.45
N TYR A 41 -9.73 8.91 -19.37
CA TYR A 41 -10.10 8.18 -20.59
C TYR A 41 -10.29 6.67 -20.37
N LEU A 42 -9.45 6.04 -19.54
CA LEU A 42 -9.41 4.57 -19.40
C LEU A 42 -10.40 4.04 -18.37
N ASP A 43 -10.47 4.66 -17.19
CA ASP A 43 -11.21 4.11 -16.04
C ASP A 43 -12.23 5.09 -15.43
N GLY A 44 -12.14 6.38 -15.76
CA GLY A 44 -13.05 7.40 -15.23
C GLY A 44 -12.82 7.73 -13.74
N GLY A 45 -11.74 7.23 -13.14
CA GLY A 45 -11.38 7.45 -11.74
C GLY A 45 -11.98 6.44 -10.75
N ALA A 46 -11.55 6.56 -9.49
CA ALA A 46 -12.03 5.69 -8.41
C ALA A 46 -13.49 5.98 -8.03
N ASN A 47 -14.19 5.00 -7.43
CA ASN A 47 -15.59 5.20 -7.07
C ASN A 47 -15.78 6.23 -5.95
N HIS A 48 -16.64 7.22 -6.19
CA HIS A 48 -16.79 8.36 -5.28
C HIS A 48 -17.16 8.01 -3.83
N PRO A 49 -18.11 7.09 -3.54
CA PRO A 49 -18.46 6.76 -2.15
C PRO A 49 -17.31 6.20 -1.32
N PHE A 50 -16.39 5.43 -1.91
CA PHE A 50 -15.24 4.90 -1.18
C PHE A 50 -14.09 5.90 -1.09
N GLN A 51 -14.03 6.89 -1.98
CA GLN A 51 -13.13 8.03 -1.80
C GLN A 51 -13.53 8.80 -0.54
N GLU A 52 -14.82 9.11 -0.36
CA GLU A 52 -15.32 9.79 0.86
C GLU A 52 -15.08 8.95 2.12
N ALA A 53 -15.37 7.64 2.05
CA ALA A 53 -15.15 6.73 3.18
C ALA A 53 -13.65 6.56 3.53
N ALA A 54 -12.74 6.79 2.57
CA ALA A 54 -11.29 6.70 2.77
C ALA A 54 -10.74 7.88 3.57
N ILE A 55 -11.32 9.08 3.46
CA ILE A 55 -10.82 10.31 4.10
C ILE A 55 -10.53 10.13 5.60
N PRO A 56 -11.48 9.68 6.44
CA PRO A 56 -11.22 9.52 7.88
C PRO A 56 -10.18 8.42 8.19
N MET A 57 -9.99 7.47 7.26
CA MET A 57 -8.98 6.41 7.42
C MET A 57 -7.55 6.93 7.27
N LEU A 58 -7.38 8.09 6.60
CA LEU A 58 -6.08 8.72 6.37
C LEU A 58 -5.62 9.62 7.52
N GLU A 59 -6.38 9.69 8.61
CA GLU A 59 -5.98 10.46 9.79
C GLU A 59 -4.65 9.94 10.37
N PRO A 60 -3.60 10.77 10.50
CA PRO A 60 -2.25 10.29 10.79
C PRO A 60 -2.12 9.38 12.02
N GLU A 61 -2.85 9.69 13.10
CA GLU A 61 -2.79 8.87 14.32
C GLU A 61 -3.49 7.52 14.16
N LEU A 62 -4.58 7.46 13.38
CA LEU A 62 -5.21 6.20 13.02
C LEU A 62 -4.27 5.36 12.14
N VAL A 63 -3.69 5.98 11.10
CA VAL A 63 -2.73 5.32 10.20
C VAL A 63 -1.59 4.68 11.00
N LYS A 64 -0.92 5.46 11.87
CA LYS A 64 0.20 4.97 12.68
C LYS A 64 -0.19 3.75 13.51
N ARG A 65 -1.32 3.81 14.21
CA ARG A 65 -1.81 2.71 15.06
C ARG A 65 -2.12 1.47 14.24
N GLU A 66 -2.87 1.61 13.14
CA GLU A 66 -3.19 0.48 12.25
C GLU A 66 -1.93 -0.17 11.67
N MET A 67 -0.93 0.65 11.28
CA MET A 67 0.32 0.12 10.72
C MET A 67 1.08 -0.72 11.74
N ILE A 68 1.18 -0.31 13.01
CA ILE A 68 1.86 -1.08 14.06
C ILE A 68 1.23 -2.48 14.24
N HIS A 69 -0.11 -2.54 14.26
CA HIS A 69 -0.83 -3.81 14.37
C HIS A 69 -0.58 -4.70 13.15
N LEU A 70 -0.63 -4.12 11.95
CA LEU A 70 -0.38 -4.85 10.71
C LEU A 70 1.05 -5.40 10.64
N GLN A 71 2.04 -4.56 10.96
CA GLN A 71 3.45 -4.90 10.98
C GLN A 71 3.73 -6.07 11.92
N THR A 72 3.19 -5.99 13.14
CA THR A 72 3.31 -7.07 14.14
C THR A 72 2.72 -8.37 13.61
N HIS A 73 1.50 -8.34 13.07
CA HIS A 73 0.85 -9.54 12.55
C HIS A 73 1.60 -10.19 11.38
N PHE A 74 2.13 -9.39 10.46
CA PHE A 74 2.87 -9.91 9.30
C PHE A 74 4.27 -10.38 9.67
N ARG A 75 4.91 -9.75 10.64
CA ARG A 75 6.16 -10.22 11.23
C ARG A 75 5.99 -11.61 11.83
N ASP A 76 4.97 -11.81 12.65
CA ASP A 76 4.74 -13.09 13.32
C ASP A 76 4.46 -14.22 12.32
N LYS A 77 3.71 -13.93 11.24
CA LYS A 77 3.50 -14.86 10.12
C LYS A 77 4.79 -15.17 9.37
N ARG A 78 5.60 -14.17 9.08
CA ARG A 78 6.90 -14.34 8.43
C ARG A 78 7.77 -15.27 9.27
N ASP A 79 7.89 -15.00 10.55
CA ASP A 79 8.75 -15.76 11.45
C ASP A 79 8.30 -17.21 11.57
N TYR A 80 6.98 -17.45 11.66
CA TYR A 80 6.39 -18.78 11.62
C TYR A 80 6.74 -19.55 10.33
N VAL A 81 6.55 -18.93 9.16
CA VAL A 81 6.81 -19.57 7.86
C VAL A 81 8.29 -19.84 7.67
N VAL A 82 9.15 -18.85 7.94
CA VAL A 82 10.61 -18.96 7.79
C VAL A 82 11.17 -20.04 8.71
N LYS A 83 10.72 -20.10 9.96
CA LYS A 83 11.12 -21.16 10.90
C LYS A 83 10.81 -22.54 10.33
N ARG A 84 9.58 -22.77 9.90
CA ARG A 84 9.14 -24.09 9.40
C ARG A 84 9.85 -24.50 8.11
N LEU A 85 10.08 -23.56 7.21
CA LEU A 85 10.82 -23.84 5.98
C LEU A 85 12.26 -24.26 6.29
N ARG A 86 12.92 -23.61 7.26
CA ARG A 86 14.26 -24.01 7.71
C ARG A 86 14.27 -25.39 8.35
N GLU A 87 13.28 -25.72 9.17
CA GLU A 87 13.12 -27.06 9.77
C GLU A 87 12.91 -28.15 8.72
N MET A 88 12.32 -27.82 7.57
CA MET A 88 12.18 -28.72 6.42
C MET A 88 13.45 -28.84 5.55
N GLY A 89 14.53 -28.14 5.91
CA GLY A 89 15.80 -28.15 5.18
C GLY A 89 15.91 -27.11 4.06
N PHE A 90 14.96 -26.19 3.92
CA PHE A 90 15.10 -25.10 2.95
C PHE A 90 16.13 -24.08 3.40
N ILE A 91 17.02 -23.70 2.49
CA ILE A 91 17.99 -22.62 2.69
C ILE A 91 17.36 -21.30 2.23
N ILE A 92 16.98 -20.47 3.19
CA ILE A 92 16.42 -19.13 2.92
C ILE A 92 17.56 -18.11 2.92
N LYS A 93 17.96 -17.65 1.73
CA LYS A 93 19.05 -16.68 1.53
C LYS A 93 18.71 -15.28 2.03
N TYR A 94 17.44 -14.88 1.92
CA TYR A 94 16.96 -13.57 2.35
C TYR A 94 15.65 -13.74 3.09
N VAL A 95 15.60 -13.23 4.33
CA VAL A 95 14.38 -13.16 5.12
C VAL A 95 13.77 -11.78 4.88
N PRO A 96 12.50 -11.68 4.45
CA PRO A 96 11.86 -10.40 4.22
C PRO A 96 11.90 -9.49 5.46
N ASP A 97 12.44 -8.28 5.33
CA ASP A 97 12.51 -7.27 6.39
C ASP A 97 11.38 -6.22 6.33
N SER A 98 10.66 -6.21 5.21
CA SER A 98 9.63 -5.23 4.93
C SER A 98 8.35 -5.60 5.67
N THR A 99 8.22 -5.10 6.89
CA THR A 99 6.96 -5.03 7.63
C THR A 99 6.57 -3.59 7.79
#